data_AF-A0A2P0QH46-F1
#
_entry.id   AF-A0A2P0QH46-F1
#
_cell.length_a   1.000
_cell.length_b   1.000
_cell.length_c   1.000
_cell.angle_alpha   90.00
_cell.angle_beta   90.00
_cell.angle_gamma   90.00
#
_symmetry.space_group_name_H-M   'P 1'
#
loop_
_entity.id
_entity.type
_entity.pdbx_description
1 polymer ?
#
loop_
_entity_poly.entity_id
_entity_poly.type
_entity_poly.pdbx_seq_one_letter_code
_entity_poly.pdbx_strand_id
1 'polypeptide(L)'
;MLISILSWIEDQKKLKILNYNKNSESGGLWTRCDNCGTILYIKHLKENQCVCFACGYHLQMSSRERIKNLIDIGTWRPLDETLSPCDPLDFCDQKTYSERLKDAQERTNLQDAILTGTGLVDGIPIALGVMDFSFMGGSMGSVVGEKITRLIEYATREGYILILICASGGARMQEGILSLMQMAKISSALQIHQSAANLLYLSVLTSPTTGGVTASFAMLGDLIFAEPNALVGFAGRRVIEQTLQEKLPENFQTAEYLLDHGLCDLIIPRSFLKQALSETLTLYKDTTFKKRGVLPANLQNQFDLLTEEKIRRKYNQHKNSQNKKALFKKIQFEKLPDQLSLLNKFLYDPSTKIFDESVLKSKDLETISNVYEEYEQFSSIFREILISLHLLLREDTGHSL
;
A
#
# COMPACT_ATOMS: atom_id res chain seq x y z
N MET A 1 25.93 15.20 -37.25
CA MET A 1 26.36 13.78 -37.33
C MET A 1 25.29 13.01 -38.08
N LEU A 2 25.62 12.50 -39.27
CA LEU A 2 24.74 11.62 -40.04
C LEU A 2 24.57 10.32 -39.26
N ILE A 3 23.40 10.13 -38.64
CA ILE A 3 23.02 8.87 -38.01
C ILE A 3 23.03 7.81 -39.13
N SER A 4 23.77 6.72 -38.93
CA SER A 4 23.84 5.67 -39.94
C SER A 4 22.45 5.06 -40.14
N ILE A 5 22.14 4.66 -41.37
CA ILE A 5 20.87 3.98 -41.70
C ILE A 5 20.63 2.77 -40.77
N LEU A 6 21.71 2.09 -40.35
CA LEU A 6 21.66 0.99 -39.38
C LEU A 6 21.21 1.45 -37.98
N SER A 7 21.75 2.56 -37.48
CA SER A 7 21.34 3.15 -36.20
C SER A 7 19.88 3.64 -36.24
N TRP A 8 19.45 4.22 -37.36
CA TRP A 8 18.04 4.60 -37.55
C TRP A 8 17.12 3.38 -37.60
N ILE A 9 17.52 2.28 -38.25
CA ILE A 9 16.76 1.02 -38.28
C ILE A 9 16.66 0.38 -36.88
N GLU A 10 17.72 0.43 -36.08
CA GLU A 10 17.70 -0.07 -34.70
C GLU A 10 16.80 0.78 -33.79
N ASP A 11 16.80 2.10 -33.95
CA ASP A 11 15.91 2.99 -33.23
C ASP A 11 14.45 2.80 -33.66
N GLN A 12 14.19 2.60 -34.95
CA GLN A 12 12.85 2.23 -35.46
C GLN A 12 12.38 0.87 -34.92
N LYS A 13 13.29 -0.11 -34.74
CA LYS A 13 12.98 -1.38 -34.06
C LYS A 13 12.67 -1.17 -32.59
N LYS A 14 13.45 -0.38 -31.85
CA LYS A 14 13.19 -0.03 -30.44
C LYS A 14 11.85 0.70 -30.26
N LEU A 15 11.52 1.63 -31.16
CA LEU A 15 10.24 2.34 -31.16
C LEU A 15 9.05 1.41 -31.49
N LYS A 16 9.22 0.44 -32.41
CA LYS A 16 8.22 -0.61 -32.65
C LYS A 16 8.06 -1.57 -31.48
N ILE A 17 9.13 -1.86 -30.73
CA ILE A 17 9.09 -2.69 -29.51
C ILE A 17 8.30 -1.98 -28.40
N LEU A 18 8.51 -0.67 -28.22
CA LEU A 18 7.75 0.14 -27.26
C LEU A 18 6.27 0.30 -27.65
N ASN A 19 5.97 0.41 -28.95
CA ASN A 19 4.60 0.56 -29.44
C ASN A 19 3.83 -0.77 -29.57
N TYR A 20 4.50 -1.93 -29.62
CA TYR A 20 3.81 -3.24 -29.67
C TYR A 20 3.27 -3.68 -28.30
N ASN A 21 3.83 -3.15 -27.20
CA ASN A 21 3.27 -3.31 -25.86
C ASN A 21 1.91 -2.61 -25.67
N LYS A 22 1.40 -1.92 -26.70
CA LYS A 22 0.11 -1.23 -26.71
C LYS A 22 -1.08 -2.12 -27.14
N ASN A 23 -0.87 -3.41 -27.41
CA ASN A 23 -1.95 -4.37 -27.59
C ASN A 23 -2.18 -5.18 -26.31
N SER A 24 -2.71 -4.51 -25.29
CA SER A 24 -3.36 -5.18 -24.16
C SER A 24 -4.85 -5.33 -24.45
N GLU A 25 -5.19 -6.18 -25.42
CA GLU A 25 -6.54 -6.72 -25.57
C GLU A 25 -6.45 -8.24 -25.78
N SER A 26 -7.16 -8.98 -24.93
CA SER A 26 -7.58 -10.37 -25.09
C SER A 26 -6.54 -11.42 -25.53
N GLY A 27 -6.14 -12.29 -24.59
CA GLY A 27 -5.98 -13.72 -24.88
C GLY A 27 -4.81 -14.15 -25.76
N GLY A 28 -3.65 -13.50 -25.67
CA GLY A 28 -2.43 -14.08 -26.24
C GLY A 28 -2.13 -15.44 -25.62
N LEU A 29 -1.87 -16.47 -26.43
CA LEU A 29 -1.41 -17.78 -25.93
C LEU A 29 0.05 -17.73 -25.44
N TRP A 30 0.80 -16.72 -25.92
CA TRP A 30 2.23 -16.57 -25.69
C TRP A 30 2.54 -15.18 -25.17
N THR A 31 3.58 -15.08 -24.34
CA THR A 31 4.17 -13.83 -23.87
C THR A 31 5.69 -13.88 -24.04
N ARG A 32 6.37 -12.74 -24.01
CA ARG A 32 7.83 -12.67 -24.09
C ARG A 32 8.42 -12.39 -22.71
N CYS A 33 9.52 -13.06 -22.36
CA CYS A 33 10.25 -12.74 -21.13
C CYS A 33 10.94 -11.37 -21.26
N ASP A 34 10.69 -10.46 -20.31
CA ASP A 34 11.30 -9.13 -20.28
C ASP A 34 12.83 -9.15 -20.11
N ASN A 35 13.37 -10.24 -19.53
CA ASN A 35 14.80 -10.40 -19.29
C ASN A 35 15.53 -11.10 -20.44
N CYS A 36 15.18 -12.36 -20.74
CA CYS A 36 15.91 -13.17 -21.74
C CYS A 36 15.28 -13.14 -23.15
N GLY A 37 14.10 -12.54 -23.31
CA GLY A 37 13.43 -12.45 -24.60
C GLY A 37 12.80 -13.75 -25.12
N THR A 38 12.87 -14.85 -24.37
CA THR A 38 12.26 -16.15 -24.74
C THR A 38 10.74 -16.03 -24.81
N ILE A 39 10.12 -16.70 -25.78
CA ILE A 39 8.66 -16.77 -25.92
C ILE A 39 8.12 -17.88 -25.00
N LEU A 40 7.17 -17.52 -24.14
CA LEU A 40 6.64 -18.37 -23.07
C LEU A 40 5.15 -18.62 -23.31
N TYR A 41 4.71 -19.87 -23.20
CA TYR A 41 3.29 -20.20 -23.25
C TYR A 41 2.62 -19.77 -21.92
N ILE A 42 1.58 -18.94 -21.98
CA ILE A 42 1.01 -18.28 -20.79
C ILE A 42 0.48 -19.30 -19.77
N LYS A 43 -0.12 -20.40 -20.22
CA LYS A 43 -0.66 -21.42 -19.32
C LYS A 43 0.45 -22.05 -18.45
N HIS A 44 1.53 -22.51 -19.07
CA HIS A 44 2.67 -23.07 -18.34
C HIS A 44 3.37 -22.02 -17.47
N LEU A 45 3.42 -20.78 -17.94
CA LEU A 45 3.97 -19.68 -17.15
C LEU A 45 3.16 -19.47 -15.87
N LYS A 46 1.82 -19.50 -15.93
CA LYS A 46 0.95 -19.37 -14.74
C LYS A 46 1.07 -20.57 -13.80
N GLU A 47 1.18 -21.78 -14.35
CA GLU A 47 1.45 -23.00 -13.57
C GLU A 47 2.81 -22.89 -12.84
N ASN A 48 3.81 -22.29 -13.49
CA ASN A 48 5.10 -21.95 -12.91
C ASN A 48 5.11 -20.58 -12.19
N GLN A 49 3.95 -20.12 -11.71
CA GLN A 49 3.79 -18.92 -10.89
C GLN A 49 4.39 -17.64 -11.49
N CYS A 50 4.33 -17.48 -12.82
CA CYS A 50 4.93 -16.37 -13.55
C CYS A 50 6.46 -16.24 -13.39
N VAL A 51 7.15 -17.37 -13.19
CA VAL A 51 8.62 -17.45 -13.26
C VAL A 51 9.04 -18.00 -14.61
N CYS A 52 9.99 -17.34 -15.27
CA CYS A 52 10.50 -17.78 -16.57
C CYS A 52 11.23 -19.12 -16.44
N PHE A 53 10.77 -20.13 -17.17
CA PHE A 53 11.39 -21.46 -17.19
C PHE A 53 12.77 -21.52 -17.90
N ALA A 54 13.16 -20.45 -18.61
CA ALA A 54 14.45 -20.38 -19.30
C ALA A 54 15.55 -19.68 -18.46
N CYS A 55 15.21 -18.59 -17.77
CA CYS A 55 16.20 -17.78 -17.04
C CYS A 55 15.88 -17.53 -15.56
N GLY A 56 14.77 -18.07 -15.04
CA GLY A 56 14.36 -17.87 -13.65
C GLY A 56 13.85 -16.46 -13.31
N TYR A 57 13.74 -15.56 -14.29
CA TYR A 57 13.24 -14.20 -14.05
C TYR A 57 11.78 -14.19 -13.58
N HIS A 58 11.49 -13.37 -12.59
CA HIS A 58 10.16 -13.19 -12.02
C HIS A 58 9.35 -12.17 -12.83
N LEU A 59 8.39 -12.64 -13.62
CA LEU A 59 7.49 -11.75 -14.35
C LEU A 59 6.38 -11.21 -13.44
N GLN A 60 5.73 -10.14 -13.91
CA GLN A 60 4.55 -9.56 -13.27
C GLN A 60 3.46 -10.61 -13.09
N MET A 61 2.78 -10.52 -11.95
CA MET A 61 1.77 -11.49 -11.54
C MET A 61 0.64 -10.73 -10.86
N SER A 62 -0.60 -11.04 -11.24
CA SER A 62 -1.77 -10.35 -10.69
C SER A 62 -1.96 -10.70 -9.21
N SER A 63 -2.57 -9.78 -8.47
CA SER A 63 -2.95 -9.97 -7.07
C SER A 63 -3.79 -11.23 -6.86
N ARG A 64 -4.74 -11.52 -7.75
CA ARG A 64 -5.60 -12.72 -7.71
C ARG A 64 -4.81 -14.02 -7.88
N GLU A 65 -3.87 -14.06 -8.82
CA GLU A 65 -3.03 -15.23 -9.02
C GLU A 65 -2.11 -15.45 -7.82
N ARG A 66 -1.57 -14.38 -7.22
CA ARG A 66 -0.75 -14.45 -6.00
C ARG A 66 -1.54 -15.03 -4.83
N ILE A 67 -2.75 -14.53 -4.60
CA ILE A 67 -3.65 -15.06 -3.55
C ILE A 67 -3.91 -16.55 -3.80
N LYS A 68 -4.24 -16.95 -5.04
CA LYS A 68 -4.50 -18.35 -5.38
C LYS A 68 -3.31 -19.28 -5.10
N ASN A 69 -2.08 -18.80 -5.27
CA ASN A 69 -0.87 -19.61 -5.07
C ASN A 69 -0.42 -19.67 -3.61
N LEU A 70 -0.74 -18.66 -2.81
CA LEU A 70 -0.32 -18.58 -1.40
C LEU A 70 -1.36 -19.15 -0.44
N ILE A 71 -2.63 -18.83 -0.65
CA ILE A 71 -3.73 -19.17 0.26
C ILE A 71 -4.27 -20.57 -0.03
N ASP A 72 -4.64 -21.28 1.02
CA ASP A 72 -5.25 -22.61 0.93
C ASP A 72 -6.60 -22.55 0.22
N ILE A 73 -6.85 -23.55 -0.62
CA ILE A 73 -8.02 -23.62 -1.49
C ILE A 73 -9.31 -23.51 -0.66
N GLY A 74 -10.19 -22.57 -1.03
CA GLY A 74 -11.49 -22.38 -0.39
C GLY A 74 -11.46 -21.58 0.92
N THR A 75 -10.31 -21.06 1.34
CA THR A 75 -10.18 -20.34 2.62
C THR A 75 -10.14 -18.83 2.49
N TRP A 76 -9.91 -18.30 1.27
CA TRP A 76 -9.85 -16.86 1.02
C TRP A 76 -11.18 -16.16 1.33
N ARG A 77 -11.12 -15.14 2.17
CA ARG A 77 -12.24 -14.26 2.55
C ARG A 77 -11.82 -12.82 2.32
N PRO A 78 -12.24 -12.20 1.20
CA PRO A 78 -11.86 -10.82 0.89
C PRO A 78 -12.51 -9.83 1.86
N LEU A 79 -11.85 -8.69 2.05
CA LEU A 79 -12.32 -7.57 2.86
C LEU A 79 -12.44 -6.31 2.00
N ASP A 80 -13.43 -5.46 2.32
CA ASP A 80 -13.64 -4.14 1.71
C ASP A 80 -13.67 -4.17 0.16
N GLU A 81 -14.31 -5.19 -0.44
CA GLU A 81 -14.36 -5.37 -1.90
C GLU A 81 -15.06 -4.22 -2.65
N THR A 82 -15.99 -3.54 -1.98
CA THR A 82 -16.77 -2.44 -2.56
C THR A 82 -16.13 -1.07 -2.39
N LEU A 83 -15.03 -0.97 -1.64
CA LEU A 83 -14.36 0.31 -1.43
C LEU A 83 -13.65 0.75 -2.72
N SER A 84 -13.95 1.95 -3.19
CA SER A 84 -13.55 2.44 -4.50
C SER A 84 -13.08 3.90 -4.41
N PRO A 85 -12.05 4.30 -5.18
CA PRO A 85 -11.49 5.64 -5.12
C PRO A 85 -12.47 6.70 -5.64
N CYS A 86 -12.24 7.93 -5.22
CA CYS A 86 -12.92 9.13 -5.71
C CYS A 86 -11.86 10.09 -6.25
N ASP A 87 -12.29 11.15 -6.94
CA ASP A 87 -11.43 12.24 -7.40
C ASP A 87 -11.62 13.46 -6.49
N PRO A 88 -10.86 13.58 -5.39
CA PRO A 88 -11.06 14.65 -4.40
C PRO A 88 -10.45 15.99 -4.82
N LEU A 89 -9.65 16.02 -5.88
CA LEU A 89 -8.92 17.21 -6.33
C LEU A 89 -9.35 17.68 -7.73
N ASP A 90 -10.38 17.04 -8.31
CA ASP A 90 -10.79 17.20 -9.71
C ASP A 90 -9.59 17.18 -10.66
N PHE A 91 -8.68 16.23 -10.44
CA PHE A 91 -7.38 16.22 -11.10
C PHE A 91 -7.54 15.88 -12.58
N CYS A 92 -6.98 16.73 -13.45
CA CYS A 92 -6.98 16.50 -14.88
C CYS A 92 -5.58 16.74 -15.47
N ASP A 93 -5.12 15.78 -16.27
CA ASP A 93 -3.96 15.96 -17.13
C ASP A 93 -4.33 15.74 -18.60
N GLN A 94 -3.73 14.76 -19.29
CA GLN A 94 -4.19 14.30 -20.61
C GLN A 94 -5.56 13.61 -20.54
N LYS A 95 -5.89 13.02 -19.37
CA LYS A 95 -7.18 12.42 -19.05
C LYS A 95 -7.60 12.88 -17.66
N THR A 96 -8.89 12.88 -17.38
CA THR A 96 -9.35 13.11 -16.00
C THR A 96 -8.93 11.94 -15.11
N TYR A 97 -8.71 12.17 -13.82
CA TYR A 97 -8.38 11.09 -12.90
C TYR A 97 -9.52 10.06 -12.82
N SER A 98 -10.77 10.52 -12.84
CA SER A 98 -11.95 9.66 -12.93
C SER A 98 -11.95 8.71 -14.14
N GLU A 99 -11.54 9.18 -15.32
CA GLU A 99 -11.38 8.32 -16.51
C GLU A 99 -10.24 7.31 -16.32
N ARG A 100 -9.10 7.73 -15.77
CA ARG A 100 -7.97 6.82 -15.50
C ARG A 100 -8.35 5.71 -14.52
N LEU A 101 -9.13 6.05 -13.49
CA LEU A 101 -9.66 5.09 -12.54
C LEU A 101 -10.56 4.08 -13.26
N LYS A 102 -11.50 4.56 -14.08
CA LYS A 102 -12.40 3.71 -14.84
C LYS A 102 -11.64 2.77 -15.79
N ASP A 103 -10.70 3.30 -16.57
CA ASP A 103 -9.84 2.53 -17.47
C ASP A 103 -9.05 1.44 -16.70
N ALA A 104 -8.51 1.78 -15.53
CA ALA A 104 -7.77 0.84 -14.69
C ALA A 104 -8.69 -0.25 -14.10
N GLN A 105 -9.88 0.13 -13.64
CA GLN A 105 -10.90 -0.78 -13.11
C GLN A 105 -11.40 -1.76 -14.17
N GLU A 106 -11.70 -1.27 -15.38
CA GLU A 106 -12.15 -2.11 -16.50
C GLU A 106 -11.05 -3.10 -16.93
N ARG A 107 -9.80 -2.65 -17.01
CA ARG A 107 -8.69 -3.50 -17.43
C ARG A 107 -8.32 -4.57 -16.41
N THR A 108 -8.39 -4.25 -15.12
CA THR A 108 -7.91 -5.15 -14.05
C THR A 108 -9.03 -5.91 -13.34
N ASN A 109 -10.27 -5.44 -13.46
CA ASN A 109 -11.41 -5.86 -12.65
C ASN A 109 -11.16 -5.70 -11.13
N LEU A 110 -10.33 -4.75 -10.73
CA LEU A 110 -10.06 -4.38 -9.34
C LEU A 110 -10.68 -3.01 -9.05
N GLN A 111 -11.11 -2.75 -7.81
CA GLN A 111 -11.57 -1.40 -7.43
C GLN A 111 -10.40 -0.42 -7.27
N ASP A 112 -9.28 -0.90 -6.75
CA ASP A 112 -8.03 -0.15 -6.60
C ASP A 112 -6.84 -1.15 -6.58
N ALA A 113 -5.62 -0.64 -6.47
CA ALA A 113 -4.34 -1.33 -6.58
C ALA A 113 -4.00 -2.32 -5.45
N ILE A 114 -4.97 -2.73 -4.63
CA ILE A 114 -4.74 -3.74 -3.60
C ILE A 114 -5.98 -4.62 -3.34
N LEU A 115 -5.75 -5.92 -3.20
CA LEU A 115 -6.70 -6.86 -2.61
C LEU A 115 -6.30 -7.16 -1.17
N THR A 116 -7.26 -7.07 -0.25
CA THR A 116 -7.07 -7.36 1.17
C THR A 116 -8.08 -8.41 1.61
N GLY A 117 -7.69 -9.24 2.57
CA GLY A 117 -8.54 -10.32 3.04
C GLY A 117 -7.86 -11.19 4.09
N THR A 118 -8.55 -12.25 4.46
CA THR A 118 -8.03 -13.29 5.36
C THR A 118 -8.03 -14.64 4.64
N GLY A 119 -7.19 -15.55 5.10
CA GLY A 119 -7.13 -16.90 4.58
C GLY A 119 -6.24 -17.78 5.45
N LEU A 120 -6.07 -19.03 5.03
CA LEU A 120 -5.14 -19.95 5.67
C LEU A 120 -3.91 -20.16 4.78
N VAL A 121 -2.74 -20.28 5.39
CA VAL A 121 -1.51 -20.79 4.75
C VAL A 121 -1.12 -22.05 5.51
N ASP A 122 -1.26 -23.21 4.87
CA ASP A 122 -1.06 -24.53 5.47
C ASP A 122 -1.80 -24.68 6.81
N GLY A 123 -3.04 -24.22 6.85
CA GLY A 123 -3.92 -24.25 8.03
C GLY A 123 -3.70 -23.13 9.05
N ILE A 124 -2.73 -22.24 8.86
CA ILE A 124 -2.45 -21.12 9.78
C ILE A 124 -3.23 -19.87 9.34
N PRO A 125 -4.06 -19.25 10.21
CA PRO A 125 -4.83 -18.07 9.84
C PRO A 125 -3.95 -16.82 9.71
N ILE A 126 -4.10 -16.13 8.59
CA ILE A 126 -3.38 -14.90 8.28
C ILE A 126 -4.31 -13.80 7.75
N ALA A 127 -3.89 -12.56 7.92
CA ALA A 127 -4.39 -11.41 7.21
C ALA A 127 -3.41 -11.07 6.07
N LEU A 128 -3.91 -10.95 4.84
CA LEU A 128 -3.08 -10.80 3.65
C LEU A 128 -3.54 -9.59 2.81
N GLY A 129 -2.59 -8.72 2.47
CA GLY A 129 -2.75 -7.66 1.48
C GLY A 129 -1.83 -7.91 0.30
N VAL A 130 -2.35 -7.88 -0.92
CA VAL A 130 -1.58 -8.08 -2.15
C VAL A 130 -1.80 -6.92 -3.09
N MET A 131 -0.76 -6.11 -3.27
CA MET A 131 -0.77 -5.00 -4.22
C MET A 131 -0.72 -5.51 -5.66
N ASP A 132 -1.29 -4.73 -6.58
CA ASP A 132 -1.33 -5.05 -8.01
C ASP A 132 -0.75 -3.91 -8.84
N PHE A 133 0.47 -4.12 -9.34
CA PHE A 133 1.17 -3.12 -10.14
C PHE A 133 0.43 -2.78 -11.45
N SER A 134 -0.42 -3.70 -11.94
CA SER A 134 -1.19 -3.46 -13.15
C SER A 134 -2.22 -2.34 -12.97
N PHE A 135 -2.67 -2.03 -11.75
CA PHE A 135 -3.56 -0.91 -11.48
C PHE A 135 -2.75 0.37 -11.23
N MET A 136 -2.68 1.24 -12.24
CA MET A 136 -1.98 2.54 -12.15
C MET A 136 -0.57 2.46 -11.52
N GLY A 137 0.21 1.43 -11.88
CA GLY A 137 1.56 1.21 -11.34
C GLY A 137 1.58 0.82 -9.88
N GLY A 138 0.50 0.23 -9.34
CA GLY A 138 0.41 -0.14 -7.93
C GLY A 138 0.45 1.07 -7.00
N SER A 139 0.18 2.28 -7.51
CA SER A 139 0.38 3.51 -6.75
C SER A 139 -0.52 3.56 -5.51
N MET A 140 0.00 4.00 -4.38
CA MET A 140 -0.78 4.11 -3.15
C MET A 140 -1.57 5.42 -3.12
N GLY A 141 -2.90 5.30 -3.23
CA GLY A 141 -3.87 6.38 -2.97
C GLY A 141 -4.63 6.15 -1.67
N SER A 142 -5.66 6.95 -1.43
CA SER A 142 -6.47 6.94 -0.20
C SER A 142 -7.15 5.60 0.04
N VAL A 143 -7.64 4.93 -1.01
CA VAL A 143 -8.31 3.63 -0.88
C VAL A 143 -7.32 2.51 -0.60
N VAL A 144 -6.15 2.49 -1.25
CA VAL A 144 -5.06 1.57 -0.87
C VAL A 144 -4.70 1.73 0.60
N GLY A 145 -4.51 2.98 1.07
CA GLY A 145 -4.18 3.24 2.47
C GLY A 145 -5.27 2.84 3.45
N GLU A 146 -6.54 3.12 3.14
CA GLU A 146 -7.70 2.68 3.93
C GLU A 146 -7.79 1.16 4.01
N LYS A 147 -7.70 0.44 2.89
CA LYS A 147 -7.80 -1.03 2.86
C LYS A 147 -6.70 -1.69 3.67
N ILE A 148 -5.47 -1.20 3.57
CA ILE A 148 -4.34 -1.71 4.38
C ILE A 148 -4.59 -1.42 5.86
N THR A 149 -5.02 -0.20 6.21
CA THR A 149 -5.29 0.17 7.60
C THR A 149 -6.37 -0.70 8.22
N ARG A 150 -7.51 -0.88 7.53
CA ARG A 150 -8.60 -1.78 7.97
C ARG A 150 -8.14 -3.22 8.13
N LEU A 151 -7.29 -3.71 7.23
CA LEU A 151 -6.70 -5.05 7.32
C LEU A 151 -5.81 -5.19 8.57
N ILE A 152 -4.96 -4.20 8.85
CA ILE A 152 -4.08 -4.18 10.04
C ILE A 152 -4.92 -4.16 11.32
N GLU A 153 -5.93 -3.28 11.39
CA GLU A 153 -6.83 -3.18 12.53
C GLU A 153 -7.59 -4.49 12.77
N TYR A 154 -8.10 -5.10 11.69
CA TYR A 154 -8.75 -6.41 11.75
C TYR A 154 -7.79 -7.49 12.24
N ALA A 155 -6.57 -7.57 11.68
CA ALA A 155 -5.56 -8.52 12.08
C ALA A 155 -5.17 -8.36 13.55
N THR A 156 -5.04 -7.11 14.00
CA THR A 156 -4.72 -6.75 15.38
C THR A 156 -5.79 -7.22 16.36
N ARG A 157 -7.06 -7.03 16.01
CA ARG A 157 -8.20 -7.45 16.84
C ARG A 157 -8.31 -8.97 16.93
N GLU A 158 -8.20 -9.67 15.80
CA GLU A 158 -8.33 -11.13 15.77
C GLU A 158 -7.07 -11.84 16.29
N GLY A 159 -5.92 -11.15 16.32
CA GLY A 159 -4.63 -11.73 16.66
C GLY A 159 -3.98 -12.49 15.51
N TYR A 160 -4.26 -12.08 14.27
CA TYR A 160 -3.71 -12.71 13.06
C TYR A 160 -2.33 -12.15 12.71
N ILE A 161 -1.52 -13.01 12.11
CA ILE A 161 -0.27 -12.61 11.48
C ILE A 161 -0.60 -11.82 10.22
N LEU A 162 0.05 -10.68 10.03
CA LEU A 162 -0.15 -9.81 8.89
C LEU A 162 0.94 -10.07 7.83
N ILE A 163 0.53 -10.20 6.57
CA ILE A 163 1.44 -10.28 5.43
C ILE A 163 1.04 -9.24 4.39
N LEU A 164 1.98 -8.39 3.98
CA LEU A 164 1.77 -7.45 2.87
C LEU A 164 2.74 -7.75 1.73
N ILE A 165 2.19 -8.02 0.54
CA ILE A 165 2.97 -8.18 -0.70
C ILE A 165 2.96 -6.85 -1.43
N CYS A 166 4.13 -6.21 -1.47
CA CYS A 166 4.32 -4.87 -1.97
C CYS A 166 4.70 -4.90 -3.46
N ALA A 167 3.99 -4.11 -4.26
CA ALA A 167 4.24 -3.90 -5.68
C ALA A 167 3.73 -2.50 -6.04
N SER A 168 4.62 -1.52 -6.12
CA SER A 168 4.24 -0.12 -6.31
C SER A 168 5.33 0.71 -6.96
N GLY A 169 4.91 1.66 -7.79
CA GLY A 169 5.73 2.75 -8.29
C GLY A 169 5.84 3.95 -7.34
N GLY A 170 5.06 4.00 -6.25
CA GLY A 170 5.07 5.08 -5.27
C GLY A 170 3.68 5.59 -4.87
N ALA A 171 3.60 6.83 -4.38
CA ALA A 171 2.35 7.47 -4.01
C ALA A 171 1.55 7.92 -5.25
N ARG A 172 0.21 7.89 -5.16
CA ARG A 172 -0.66 8.28 -6.27
C ARG A 172 -0.75 9.80 -6.37
N MET A 173 -0.03 10.37 -7.32
CA MET A 173 0.08 11.82 -7.49
C MET A 173 -1.26 12.52 -7.73
N GLN A 174 -2.23 11.83 -8.35
CA GLN A 174 -3.55 12.38 -8.65
C GLN A 174 -4.36 12.74 -7.39
N GLU A 175 -4.05 12.13 -6.25
CA GLU A 175 -4.68 12.45 -4.97
C GLU A 175 -3.78 13.35 -4.08
N GLY A 176 -2.61 13.76 -4.59
CA GLY A 176 -1.73 14.72 -3.94
C GLY A 176 -1.33 14.35 -2.51
N ILE A 177 -1.55 15.28 -1.58
CA ILE A 177 -1.19 15.13 -0.16
C ILE A 177 -1.92 13.96 0.51
N LEU A 178 -3.12 13.59 0.04
CA LEU A 178 -3.88 12.48 0.62
C LEU A 178 -3.13 11.16 0.47
N SER A 179 -2.45 10.94 -0.66
CA SER A 179 -1.58 9.78 -0.89
C SER A 179 -0.37 9.78 0.03
N LEU A 180 0.25 10.94 0.27
CA LEU A 180 1.38 11.05 1.19
C LEU A 180 0.98 10.69 2.62
N MET A 181 -0.18 11.19 3.08
CA MET A 181 -0.67 10.93 4.43
C MET A 181 -0.98 9.45 4.70
N GLN A 182 -1.21 8.64 3.65
CA GLN A 182 -1.40 7.20 3.83
C GLN A 182 -0.14 6.52 4.40
N MET A 183 1.06 7.05 4.13
CA MET A 183 2.30 6.54 4.72
C MET A 183 2.25 6.61 6.25
N ALA A 184 1.91 7.78 6.79
CA ALA A 184 1.80 7.99 8.22
C ALA A 184 0.69 7.12 8.83
N LYS A 185 -0.49 7.12 8.20
CA LYS A 185 -1.65 6.35 8.66
C LYS A 185 -1.36 4.85 8.82
N ILE A 186 -0.79 4.23 7.78
CA ILE A 186 -0.49 2.79 7.81
C ILE A 186 0.61 2.51 8.85
N SER A 187 1.64 3.35 8.92
CA SER A 187 2.74 3.18 9.87
C SER A 187 2.26 3.25 11.32
N SER A 188 1.34 4.17 11.64
CA SER A 188 0.73 4.25 12.98
C SER A 188 -0.10 3.01 13.32
N ALA A 189 -0.84 2.46 12.36
CA ALA A 189 -1.59 1.21 12.57
C ALA A 189 -0.65 0.00 12.78
N LEU A 190 0.44 -0.08 12.01
CA LEU A 190 1.47 -1.11 12.18
C LEU A 190 2.17 -1.02 13.54
N GLN A 191 2.48 0.18 14.01
CA GLN A 191 3.08 0.39 15.33
C GLN A 191 2.23 -0.25 16.45
N ILE A 192 0.90 -0.11 16.38
CA ILE A 192 -0.02 -0.75 17.33
C ILE A 192 0.01 -2.27 17.17
N HIS A 193 -0.04 -2.77 15.93
CA HIS A 193 0.01 -4.20 15.63
C HIS A 193 1.28 -4.88 16.19
N GLN A 194 2.44 -4.30 15.94
CA GLN A 194 3.73 -4.84 16.33
C GLN A 194 4.02 -4.59 17.81
N SER A 195 3.95 -3.35 18.29
CA SER A 195 4.41 -3.00 19.64
C SER A 195 3.36 -3.20 20.73
N ALA A 196 2.08 -2.93 20.46
CA ALA A 196 1.04 -3.08 21.49
C ALA A 196 0.48 -4.51 21.53
N ALA A 197 0.27 -5.12 20.36
CA ALA A 197 -0.29 -6.47 20.26
C ALA A 197 0.77 -7.59 20.20
N ASN A 198 2.04 -7.27 19.92
CA ASN A 198 3.13 -8.24 19.73
C ASN A 198 2.78 -9.28 18.65
N LEU A 199 2.17 -8.81 17.55
CA LEU A 199 1.81 -9.64 16.41
C LEU A 199 2.82 -9.46 15.29
N LEU A 200 3.07 -10.56 14.58
CA LEU A 200 4.04 -10.61 13.49
C LEU A 200 3.49 -9.89 12.25
N TYR A 201 4.30 -8.99 11.70
CA TYR A 201 4.14 -8.39 10.39
C TYR A 201 5.27 -8.81 9.43
N LEU A 202 4.90 -9.48 8.34
CA LEU A 202 5.80 -9.85 7.25
C LEU A 202 5.59 -8.94 6.04
N SER A 203 6.67 -8.33 5.55
CA SER A 203 6.66 -7.62 4.27
C SER A 203 7.31 -8.46 3.18
N VAL A 204 6.65 -8.57 2.02
CA VAL A 204 7.18 -9.27 0.84
C VAL A 204 7.35 -8.26 -0.30
N LEU A 205 8.60 -7.92 -0.58
CA LEU A 205 8.99 -6.97 -1.62
C LEU A 205 9.01 -7.65 -2.97
N THR A 206 8.26 -7.10 -3.91
CA THR A 206 8.23 -7.60 -5.29
C THR A 206 8.62 -6.49 -6.25
N SER A 207 8.96 -6.86 -7.48
CA SER A 207 9.44 -5.91 -8.48
C SER A 207 8.27 -5.19 -9.18
N PRO A 208 8.21 -3.86 -9.23
CA PRO A 208 8.98 -2.91 -8.43
C PRO A 208 8.30 -2.56 -7.10
N THR A 209 9.08 -2.17 -6.09
CA THR A 209 8.60 -1.54 -4.85
C THR A 209 9.37 -0.24 -4.62
N THR A 210 8.78 0.89 -5.01
CA THR A 210 9.44 2.20 -4.97
C THR A 210 8.67 3.30 -4.26
N GLY A 211 9.35 4.42 -3.97
CA GLY A 211 8.71 5.65 -3.49
C GLY A 211 8.15 5.55 -2.07
N GLY A 212 6.99 6.15 -1.87
CA GLY A 212 6.34 6.23 -0.56
C GLY A 212 5.98 4.87 0.05
N VAL A 213 5.75 3.84 -0.77
CA VAL A 213 5.50 2.48 -0.26
C VAL A 213 6.77 1.90 0.37
N THR A 214 7.92 2.02 -0.29
CA THR A 214 9.23 1.62 0.27
C THR A 214 9.56 2.40 1.53
N ALA A 215 9.32 3.70 1.55
CA ALA A 215 9.59 4.55 2.72
C ALA A 215 8.52 4.48 3.83
N SER A 216 7.62 3.50 3.78
CA SER A 216 6.62 3.27 4.82
C SER A 216 6.48 1.78 5.09
N PHE A 217 5.28 1.21 4.97
CA PHE A 217 4.97 -0.13 5.43
C PHE A 217 5.82 -1.24 4.79
N ALA A 218 6.35 -1.07 3.57
CA ALA A 218 7.16 -2.10 2.94
C ALA A 218 8.49 -2.37 3.68
N MET A 219 9.05 -1.38 4.39
CA MET A 219 10.30 -1.52 5.14
C MET A 219 10.10 -1.58 6.66
N LEU A 220 8.84 -1.70 7.13
CA LEU A 220 8.50 -1.76 8.56
C LEU A 220 8.15 -3.18 9.03
N GLY A 221 8.44 -4.20 8.20
CA GLY A 221 8.22 -5.61 8.54
C GLY A 221 9.12 -6.05 9.71
N ASP A 222 8.61 -6.93 10.57
CA ASP A 222 9.45 -7.65 11.52
C ASP A 222 10.42 -8.60 10.78
N LEU A 223 9.96 -9.14 9.64
CA LEU A 223 10.80 -9.75 8.63
C LEU A 223 10.42 -9.21 7.25
N ILE A 224 11.43 -8.95 6.45
CA ILE A 224 11.35 -8.37 5.11
C ILE A 224 11.92 -9.39 4.13
N PHE A 225 11.03 -10.01 3.37
CA PHE A 225 11.39 -10.94 2.30
C PHE A 225 11.38 -10.20 0.96
N ALA A 226 12.25 -10.60 0.04
CA ALA A 226 12.26 -10.10 -1.33
C ALA A 226 12.22 -11.24 -2.35
N GLU A 227 11.61 -10.99 -3.51
CA GLU A 227 11.79 -11.85 -4.66
C GLU A 227 13.16 -11.58 -5.34
N PRO A 228 13.83 -12.60 -5.92
CA PRO A 228 15.08 -12.43 -6.67
C PRO A 228 15.02 -11.32 -7.71
N ASN A 229 16.08 -10.51 -7.80
CA ASN A 229 16.18 -9.36 -8.71
C ASN A 229 15.05 -8.32 -8.58
N ALA A 230 14.30 -8.29 -7.47
CA ALA A 230 13.27 -7.29 -7.29
C ALA A 230 13.88 -5.88 -7.21
N LEU A 231 13.30 -4.93 -7.96
CA LEU A 231 13.73 -3.54 -7.89
C LEU A 231 13.05 -2.86 -6.69
N VAL A 232 13.84 -2.48 -5.70
CA VAL A 232 13.37 -1.83 -4.47
C VAL A 232 14.18 -0.58 -4.17
N GLY A 233 13.50 0.56 -3.99
CA GLY A 233 14.20 1.79 -3.62
C GLY A 233 13.31 3.01 -3.50
N PHE A 234 13.73 3.99 -2.70
CA PHE A 234 12.94 5.20 -2.49
C PHE A 234 12.83 6.06 -3.76
N ALA A 235 13.96 6.44 -4.36
CA ALA A 235 14.00 7.19 -5.61
C ALA A 235 14.33 6.27 -6.78
N GLY A 236 13.74 6.52 -7.94
CA GLY A 236 14.07 5.75 -9.14
C GLY A 236 15.51 5.99 -9.60
N ARG A 237 16.18 4.94 -10.10
CA ARG A 237 17.56 4.96 -10.62
C ARG A 237 17.88 6.19 -11.47
N ARG A 238 16.99 6.53 -12.42
CA ARG A 238 17.14 7.68 -13.32
C ARG A 238 17.30 9.00 -12.58
N VAL A 239 16.53 9.23 -11.52
CA VAL A 239 16.57 10.48 -10.75
C VAL A 239 17.91 10.57 -10.02
N ILE A 240 18.37 9.47 -9.44
CA ILE A 240 19.63 9.41 -8.68
C ILE A 240 20.84 9.67 -9.60
N GLU A 241 20.90 9.00 -10.76
CA GLU A 241 22.00 9.21 -11.73
C GLU A 241 22.05 10.67 -12.22
N GLN A 242 20.89 11.31 -12.42
CA GLN A 242 20.82 12.72 -12.81
C GLN A 242 21.28 13.66 -11.69
N THR A 243 21.00 13.35 -10.43
CA THR A 243 21.41 14.18 -9.29
C THR A 243 22.90 14.03 -9.00
N LEU A 244 23.43 12.81 -9.02
CA LEU A 244 24.84 12.52 -8.71
C LEU A 244 25.77 12.74 -9.90
N GLN A 245 25.25 12.76 -11.14
CA GLN A 245 26.05 12.81 -12.38
C GLN A 245 27.02 11.63 -12.51
N GLU A 246 26.68 10.50 -11.90
CA GLU A 246 27.47 9.28 -11.88
C GLU A 246 26.64 8.08 -12.35
N LYS A 247 27.31 7.08 -12.91
CA LYS A 247 26.67 5.82 -13.26
C LYS A 247 26.57 4.94 -12.02
N LEU A 248 25.37 4.46 -11.73
CA LEU A 248 25.16 3.53 -10.63
C LEU A 248 25.60 2.11 -11.00
N PRO A 249 25.94 1.26 -10.01
CA PRO A 249 26.21 -0.16 -10.24
C PRO A 249 25.04 -0.87 -10.96
N GLU A 250 25.31 -1.91 -11.74
CA GLU A 250 24.25 -2.63 -12.48
C GLU A 250 23.21 -3.24 -11.53
N ASN A 251 23.66 -3.82 -10.41
CA ASN A 251 22.81 -4.41 -9.38
C ASN A 251 22.19 -3.39 -8.40
N PHE A 252 22.41 -2.09 -8.57
CA PHE A 252 21.87 -1.09 -7.66
C PHE A 252 20.34 -1.22 -7.51
N GLN A 253 19.84 -1.17 -6.27
CA GLN A 253 18.41 -1.34 -5.91
C GLN A 253 17.81 -2.74 -6.19
N THR A 254 18.62 -3.74 -6.52
CA THR A 254 18.14 -5.13 -6.59
C THR A 254 17.96 -5.72 -5.18
N ALA A 255 17.16 -6.77 -5.05
CA ALA A 255 16.99 -7.51 -3.80
C ALA A 255 18.33 -7.98 -3.22
N GLU A 256 19.23 -8.44 -4.09
CA GLU A 256 20.59 -8.86 -3.75
C GLU A 256 21.41 -7.69 -3.18
N TYR A 257 21.32 -6.52 -3.80
CA TYR A 257 21.94 -5.31 -3.26
C TYR A 257 21.36 -4.92 -1.90
N LEU A 258 20.05 -5.02 -1.71
CA LEU A 258 19.42 -4.73 -0.41
C LEU A 258 19.88 -5.69 0.68
N LEU A 259 19.98 -6.99 0.38
CA LEU A 259 20.46 -8.01 1.30
C LEU A 259 21.91 -7.74 1.73
N ASP A 260 22.79 -7.41 0.78
CA ASP A 260 24.19 -7.06 1.05
C ASP A 260 24.34 -5.84 1.98
N HIS A 261 23.35 -4.95 2.00
CA HIS A 261 23.31 -3.75 2.85
C HIS A 261 22.45 -3.94 4.12
N GLY A 262 21.96 -5.14 4.39
CA GLY A 262 21.16 -5.44 5.59
C GLY A 262 19.77 -4.80 5.60
N LEU A 263 19.20 -4.47 4.43
CA LEU A 263 17.87 -3.89 4.28
C LEU A 263 16.77 -4.93 3.99
N CYS A 264 17.16 -6.19 3.78
CA CYS A 264 16.26 -7.32 3.53
C CYS A 264 16.81 -8.54 4.28
N ASP A 265 15.93 -9.37 4.83
CA ASP A 265 16.33 -10.54 5.62
C ASP A 265 16.57 -11.77 4.74
N LEU A 266 15.69 -12.01 3.76
CA LEU A 266 15.74 -13.20 2.91
C LEU A 266 15.29 -12.91 1.48
N ILE A 267 16.00 -13.48 0.51
CA ILE A 267 15.59 -13.50 -0.89
C ILE A 267 15.01 -14.88 -1.20
N ILE A 268 13.72 -14.93 -1.55
CA ILE A 268 12.98 -16.18 -1.72
C ILE A 268 12.40 -16.25 -3.13
N PRO A 269 12.80 -17.23 -3.95
CA PRO A 269 12.15 -17.49 -5.24
C PRO A 269 10.68 -17.84 -5.05
N ARG A 270 9.83 -17.42 -5.99
CA ARG A 270 8.38 -17.42 -5.82
C ARG A 270 7.82 -18.84 -5.59
N SER A 271 8.45 -19.84 -6.23
CA SER A 271 8.14 -21.26 -6.06
C SER A 271 8.23 -21.75 -4.62
N PHE A 272 9.11 -21.16 -3.81
CA PHE A 272 9.33 -21.54 -2.41
C PHE A 272 8.66 -20.58 -1.43
N LEU A 273 8.05 -19.50 -1.91
CA LEU A 273 7.49 -18.45 -1.04
C LEU A 273 6.42 -18.98 -0.09
N LYS A 274 5.48 -19.81 -0.57
CA LYS A 274 4.44 -20.39 0.30
C LYS A 274 5.06 -21.23 1.42
N GLN A 275 6.06 -22.06 1.09
CA GLN A 275 6.73 -22.92 2.05
C GLN A 275 7.53 -22.11 3.07
N ALA A 276 8.31 -21.12 2.62
CA ALA A 276 9.08 -20.25 3.52
C ALA A 276 8.17 -19.46 4.47
N LEU A 277 7.03 -18.97 3.97
CA LEU A 277 6.00 -18.36 4.82
C LEU A 277 5.46 -19.39 5.82
N SER A 278 5.07 -20.58 5.38
CA SER A 278 4.55 -21.64 6.26
C SER A 278 5.51 -22.01 7.40
N GLU A 279 6.80 -22.16 7.11
CA GLU A 279 7.84 -22.45 8.11
C GLU A 279 7.99 -21.29 9.11
N THR A 280 8.03 -20.05 8.61
CA THR A 280 8.09 -18.83 9.44
C THR A 280 6.85 -18.72 10.33
N LEU A 281 5.66 -18.91 9.76
CA LEU A 281 4.38 -18.84 10.46
C LEU A 281 4.27 -19.93 11.53
N THR A 282 4.79 -21.12 11.25
CA THR A 282 4.80 -22.25 12.20
C THR A 282 5.65 -21.93 13.42
N LEU A 283 6.85 -21.38 13.22
CA LEU A 283 7.70 -20.92 14.32
C LEU A 283 6.99 -19.89 15.20
N TYR A 284 6.27 -18.96 14.57
CA TYR A 284 5.53 -17.93 15.28
C TYR A 284 4.20 -18.40 15.85
N LYS A 285 3.62 -19.52 15.39
CA LYS A 285 2.29 -19.99 15.82
C LYS A 285 2.24 -20.19 17.34
N ASP A 286 3.29 -20.77 17.90
CA ASP A 286 3.36 -21.22 19.29
C ASP A 286 3.97 -20.17 20.26
N THR A 287 4.14 -18.92 19.82
CA THR A 287 4.75 -17.88 20.67
C THR A 287 3.80 -17.44 21.81
N THR A 288 4.33 -17.42 23.03
CA THR A 288 3.58 -17.20 24.28
C THR A 288 3.16 -15.75 24.52
N PHE A 289 3.72 -14.78 23.79
CA PHE A 289 3.53 -13.35 24.04
C PHE A 289 2.48 -12.68 23.15
N LYS A 290 1.78 -13.45 22.30
CA LYS A 290 0.69 -12.90 21.48
C LYS A 290 -0.42 -12.37 22.35
N LYS A 291 -0.77 -11.10 22.16
CA LYS A 291 -1.94 -10.50 22.77
C LYS A 291 -2.87 -10.04 21.66
N ARG A 292 -4.18 -10.23 21.83
CA ARG A 292 -5.13 -9.51 20.98
C ARG A 292 -4.97 -8.03 21.29
N GLY A 293 -4.70 -7.24 20.27
CA GLY A 293 -4.61 -5.79 20.46
C GLY A 293 -5.99 -5.24 20.78
N VAL A 294 -6.09 -4.41 21.81
CA VAL A 294 -7.29 -3.63 22.08
C VAL A 294 -7.12 -2.32 21.32
N LEU A 295 -7.85 -2.15 20.23
CA LEU A 295 -7.99 -0.84 19.61
C LEU A 295 -8.81 0.04 20.56
N PRO A 296 -8.32 1.25 20.93
CA PRO A 296 -9.08 2.19 21.74
C PRO A 296 -10.49 2.35 21.20
N ALA A 297 -11.51 2.38 22.07
CA ALA A 297 -12.93 2.46 21.67
C ALA A 297 -13.20 3.66 20.73
N ASN A 298 -12.35 4.68 20.83
CA ASN A 298 -12.38 5.91 20.04
C ASN A 298 -11.97 5.66 18.58
N LEU A 299 -11.08 4.70 18.29
CA LEU A 299 -10.61 4.33 16.95
C LEU A 299 -11.50 3.28 16.26
N GLN A 300 -12.34 2.57 17.03
CA GLN A 300 -13.28 1.60 16.47
C GLN A 300 -14.24 2.30 15.49
N ASN A 301 -14.51 1.66 14.35
CA ASN A 301 -15.53 2.10 13.41
C ASN A 301 -16.85 2.31 14.17
N GLN A 302 -17.22 3.58 14.38
CA GLN A 302 -18.48 3.93 15.04
C GLN A 302 -19.69 3.55 14.18
N PHE A 303 -19.47 3.23 12.90
CA PHE A 303 -20.51 2.89 11.95
C PHE A 303 -20.21 1.54 11.28
N ASP A 304 -21.22 0.66 11.27
CA ASP A 304 -21.23 -0.53 10.41
C ASP A 304 -21.26 -0.11 8.92
N LEU A 305 -20.74 -0.93 8.00
CA LEU A 305 -20.72 -0.67 6.55
C LEU A 305 -22.10 -0.30 6.00
N LEU A 306 -23.16 -0.95 6.52
CA LEU A 306 -24.55 -0.62 6.21
C LEU A 306 -24.96 0.78 6.68
N THR A 307 -24.42 1.23 7.81
CA THR A 307 -24.69 2.54 8.39
C THR A 307 -23.92 3.62 7.63
N GLU A 308 -22.65 3.37 7.29
CA GLU A 308 -21.86 4.22 6.39
C GLU A 308 -22.58 4.39 5.04
N GLU A 309 -23.04 3.28 4.45
CA GLU A 309 -23.76 3.30 3.16
C GLU A 309 -25.14 3.98 3.26
N LYS A 310 -25.87 3.80 4.37
CA LYS A 310 -27.14 4.51 4.61
C LYS A 310 -26.92 6.01 4.78
N ILE A 311 -25.87 6.42 5.51
CA ILE A 311 -25.49 7.82 5.67
C ILE A 311 -25.08 8.39 4.30
N ARG A 312 -24.27 7.66 3.53
CA ARG A 312 -23.87 8.03 2.17
C ARG A 312 -25.08 8.23 1.25
N ARG A 313 -26.04 7.31 1.26
CA ARG A 313 -27.27 7.40 0.47
C ARG A 313 -28.16 8.56 0.91
N LYS A 314 -28.36 8.75 2.22
CA LYS A 314 -29.11 9.91 2.76
C LYS A 314 -28.45 11.24 2.41
N TYR A 315 -27.11 11.30 2.48
CA TYR A 315 -26.33 12.47 2.11
C TYR A 315 -26.45 12.78 0.61
N ASN A 316 -26.38 11.76 -0.25
CA ASN A 316 -26.54 11.90 -1.70
C ASN A 316 -27.99 12.23 -2.13
N GLN A 317 -29.00 11.82 -1.35
CA GLN A 317 -30.41 12.14 -1.58
C GLN A 317 -30.77 13.59 -1.22
N HIS A 318 -30.10 14.19 -0.23
CA HIS A 318 -30.30 15.60 0.16
C HIS A 318 -29.39 16.55 -0.64
N LYS A 319 -29.49 16.49 -1.96
CA LYS A 319 -28.69 17.30 -2.89
C LYS A 319 -29.07 18.80 -2.93
N ASN A 320 -30.15 19.21 -2.28
CA ASN A 320 -30.55 20.61 -2.14
C ASN A 320 -31.02 20.94 -0.72
N SER A 321 -30.66 22.15 -0.27
CA SER A 321 -31.20 22.90 0.88
C SER A 321 -30.30 23.01 2.12
N GLN A 322 -30.48 24.16 2.79
CA GLN A 322 -29.78 24.81 3.91
C GLN A 322 -29.40 23.92 5.13
N ASN A 323 -29.78 22.65 5.15
CA ASN A 323 -29.46 21.69 6.20
C ASN A 323 -27.97 21.30 6.27
N LYS A 324 -27.18 21.50 5.20
CA LYS A 324 -25.73 21.26 5.23
C LYS A 324 -25.01 22.15 6.26
N LYS A 325 -25.30 23.46 6.29
CA LYS A 325 -24.70 24.40 7.25
C LYS A 325 -25.08 24.10 8.70
N ALA A 326 -26.28 23.57 8.94
CA ALA A 326 -26.72 23.16 10.27
C ALA A 326 -26.03 21.87 10.76
N LEU A 327 -25.69 20.96 9.84
CA LEU A 327 -24.90 19.76 10.13
C LEU A 327 -23.43 20.12 10.43
N PHE A 328 -22.85 21.03 9.65
CA PHE A 328 -21.49 21.56 9.88
C PHE A 328 -21.38 22.37 11.19
N LYS A 329 -22.40 23.17 11.56
CA LYS A 329 -22.42 23.87 12.85
C LYS A 329 -22.44 22.94 14.07
N LYS A 330 -22.85 21.68 13.90
CA LYS A 330 -22.77 20.64 14.95
C LYS A 330 -21.37 20.03 15.09
N ILE A 331 -20.49 20.22 14.12
CA ILE A 331 -19.09 19.79 14.15
C ILE A 331 -18.29 21.04 14.56
N GLN A 332 -17.92 21.14 15.84
CA GLN A 332 -17.25 22.34 16.37
C GLN A 332 -15.82 22.48 15.81
N PHE A 333 -15.64 23.40 14.87
CA PHE A 333 -14.35 23.74 14.24
C PHE A 333 -13.54 24.81 15.00
N GLU A 334 -13.90 25.15 16.25
CA GLU A 334 -13.37 26.33 16.95
C GLU A 334 -11.88 26.20 17.37
N LYS A 335 -11.24 25.03 17.26
CA LYS A 335 -9.89 24.78 17.79
C LYS A 335 -8.78 24.57 16.74
N LEU A 336 -9.04 24.79 15.45
CA LEU A 336 -8.05 24.53 14.39
C LEU A 336 -6.68 25.24 14.60
N PRO A 337 -6.60 26.50 15.08
CA PRO A 337 -5.32 27.17 15.36
C PRO A 337 -4.57 26.53 16.55
N ASP A 338 -5.28 26.12 17.59
CA ASP A 338 -4.69 25.45 18.77
C ASP A 338 -4.21 24.03 18.43
N GLN A 339 -4.94 23.34 17.54
CA GLN A 339 -4.59 22.01 17.04
C GLN A 339 -3.36 22.02 16.12
N LEU A 340 -3.20 23.05 15.29
CA LEU A 340 -1.99 23.29 14.47
C LEU A 340 -0.80 23.70 15.34
N SER A 341 -1.02 24.47 16.40
CA SER A 341 -0.03 24.78 17.44
C SER A 341 0.50 23.52 18.12
N LEU A 342 -0.38 22.58 18.48
CA LEU A 342 -0.02 21.28 19.05
C LEU A 342 0.81 20.45 18.05
N LEU A 343 0.37 20.37 16.80
CA LEU A 343 1.06 19.68 15.71
C LEU A 343 2.47 20.25 15.46
N ASN A 344 2.63 21.58 15.53
CA ASN A 344 3.93 22.24 15.42
C ASN A 344 4.82 21.94 16.63
N LYS A 345 4.27 21.84 17.84
CA LYS A 345 5.01 21.42 19.04
C LYS A 345 5.52 19.98 18.91
N PHE A 346 4.73 19.08 18.31
CA PHE A 346 5.14 17.69 18.05
C PHE A 346 6.21 17.56 16.96
N LEU A 347 6.16 18.39 15.92
CA LEU A 347 7.05 18.27 14.75
C LEU A 347 8.38 19.03 14.91
N TYR A 348 8.44 20.08 15.74
CA TYR A 348 9.57 21.01 15.78
C TYR A 348 10.21 21.26 17.16
N ASP A 349 9.66 20.72 18.26
CA ASP A 349 10.28 20.87 19.57
C ASP A 349 11.23 19.69 19.87
N PRO A 350 12.56 19.87 19.92
CA PRO A 350 13.50 18.79 20.22
C PRO A 350 13.49 18.37 21.70
N SER A 351 12.74 19.06 22.57
CA SER A 351 12.62 18.76 23.99
C SER A 351 11.54 17.73 24.34
N THR A 352 10.66 17.38 23.39
CA THR A 352 9.67 16.29 23.54
C THR A 352 10.38 14.93 23.42
N LYS A 353 10.91 14.46 24.55
CA LYS A 353 11.52 13.14 24.73
C LYS A 353 10.49 12.00 24.72
N ILE A 354 9.72 11.86 23.64
CA ILE A 354 8.55 10.96 23.59
C ILE A 354 8.93 9.53 23.16
N PHE A 355 10.16 9.32 22.67
CA PHE A 355 10.70 8.00 22.32
C PHE A 355 12.02 7.69 23.04
N ASP A 356 12.24 8.30 24.21
CA ASP A 356 13.37 7.95 25.06
C ASP A 356 13.02 6.60 25.72
N GLU A 357 13.76 5.52 25.38
CA GLU A 357 13.53 4.16 25.92
C GLU A 357 13.44 4.12 27.45
N SER A 358 14.06 5.10 28.11
CA SER A 358 14.04 5.30 29.56
C SER A 358 12.64 5.62 30.12
N VAL A 359 11.77 6.28 29.36
CA VAL A 359 10.40 6.68 29.78
C VAL A 359 9.42 5.51 29.61
N LEU A 360 9.54 4.74 28.54
CA LEU A 360 8.75 3.52 28.29
C LEU A 360 9.10 2.36 29.25
N LYS A 361 10.33 2.37 29.80
CA LYS A 361 10.77 1.44 30.87
C LYS A 361 10.39 1.93 32.28
N SER A 362 9.88 3.14 32.44
CA SER A 362 9.47 3.67 33.74
C SER A 362 8.20 2.97 34.24
N LYS A 363 8.11 2.68 35.54
CA LYS A 363 6.93 2.03 36.16
C LYS A 363 5.85 3.02 36.58
N ASP A 364 6.05 4.31 36.27
CA ASP A 364 5.15 5.38 36.67
C ASP A 364 4.00 5.47 35.66
N LEU A 365 2.85 4.92 36.09
CA LEU A 365 1.59 4.88 35.33
C LEU A 365 1.12 6.27 34.87
N GLU A 366 1.40 7.32 35.63
CA GLU A 366 1.03 8.71 35.27
C GLU A 366 1.82 9.22 34.06
N THR A 367 3.11 8.87 33.95
CA THR A 367 3.96 9.33 32.84
C THR A 367 3.58 8.64 31.54
N ILE A 368 3.24 7.35 31.61
CA ILE A 368 2.72 6.57 30.49
C ILE A 368 1.34 7.09 30.07
N SER A 369 0.45 7.38 31.03
CA SER A 369 -0.89 7.93 30.77
C SER A 369 -0.84 9.26 30.02
N ASN A 370 0.07 10.16 30.40
CA ASN A 370 0.22 11.45 29.72
C ASN A 370 0.69 11.30 28.27
N VAL A 371 1.59 10.34 27.98
CA VAL A 371 2.03 10.05 26.60
C VAL A 371 0.88 9.48 25.75
N TYR A 372 0.04 8.63 26.34
CA TYR A 372 -1.16 8.11 25.67
C TYR A 372 -2.23 9.19 25.45
N GLU A 373 -2.46 10.10 26.41
CA GLU A 373 -3.38 11.23 26.24
C GLU A 373 -2.90 12.19 25.15
N GLU A 374 -1.61 12.48 25.09
CA GLU A 374 -1.00 13.32 24.05
C GLU A 374 -1.09 12.66 22.65
N TYR A 375 -0.93 11.34 22.56
CA TYR A 375 -1.18 10.59 21.32
C TYR A 375 -2.66 10.51 20.95
N GLU A 376 -3.58 10.35 21.90
CA GLU A 376 -5.02 10.41 21.65
C GLU A 376 -5.41 11.79 21.11
N GLN A 377 -4.84 12.85 21.66
CA GLN A 377 -5.03 14.21 21.14
C GLN A 377 -4.50 14.33 19.72
N PHE A 378 -3.30 13.81 19.42
CA PHE A 378 -2.74 13.84 18.06
C PHE A 378 -3.57 13.02 17.05
N SER A 379 -3.96 11.79 17.40
CA SER A 379 -4.78 10.93 16.57
C SER A 379 -6.19 11.50 16.37
N SER A 380 -6.77 12.12 17.39
CA SER A 380 -8.05 12.81 17.31
C SER A 380 -7.96 14.03 16.38
N ILE A 381 -6.91 14.84 16.52
CA ILE A 381 -6.63 15.99 15.64
C ILE A 381 -6.46 15.53 14.20
N PHE A 382 -5.70 14.47 13.95
CA PHE A 382 -5.49 13.94 12.60
C PHE A 382 -6.80 13.40 12.00
N ARG A 383 -7.64 12.76 12.82
CA ARG A 383 -8.95 12.24 12.42
C ARG A 383 -9.95 13.37 12.17
N GLU A 384 -9.97 14.39 13.00
CA GLU A 384 -10.78 15.59 12.80
C GLU A 384 -10.33 16.32 11.54
N ILE A 385 -9.03 16.48 11.30
CA ILE A 385 -8.48 17.06 10.07
C ILE A 385 -8.85 16.21 8.85
N LEU A 386 -8.74 14.88 8.90
CA LEU A 386 -9.13 13.98 7.81
C LEU A 386 -10.64 13.97 7.56
N ILE A 387 -11.47 13.96 8.59
CA ILE A 387 -12.94 14.08 8.49
C ILE A 387 -13.30 15.45 7.93
N SER A 388 -12.61 16.49 8.37
CA SER A 388 -12.80 17.86 7.90
C SER A 388 -12.38 18.03 6.45
N LEU A 389 -11.26 17.46 6.03
CA LEU A 389 -10.84 17.38 4.63
C LEU A 389 -11.83 16.54 3.80
N HIS A 390 -12.33 15.43 4.34
CA HIS A 390 -13.33 14.60 3.66
C HIS A 390 -14.69 15.33 3.49
N LEU A 391 -15.02 16.22 4.42
CA LEU A 391 -16.25 17.03 4.40
C LEU A 391 -16.09 18.33 3.58
N LEU A 392 -14.94 19.00 3.65
CA LEU A 392 -14.61 20.24 2.92
C LEU A 392 -14.35 19.98 1.43
N LEU A 393 -13.68 18.88 1.07
CA LEU A 393 -13.38 18.51 -0.34
C LEU A 393 -14.60 17.95 -1.11
N ARG A 394 -15.83 18.09 -0.58
CA ARG A 394 -17.09 17.81 -1.30
C ARG A 394 -17.99 19.05 -1.44
N GLU A 395 -17.56 20.21 -0.96
CA GLU A 395 -18.11 21.48 -1.40
C GLU A 395 -17.44 21.85 -2.74
N ASP A 396 -18.24 21.87 -3.80
CA ASP A 396 -17.99 22.49 -5.12
C ASP A 396 -17.81 21.56 -6.33
N THR A 397 -18.91 20.94 -6.76
CA THR A 397 -19.24 20.92 -8.20
C THR A 397 -20.69 21.37 -8.37
N GLY A 398 -20.87 22.67 -8.17
CA GLY A 398 -22.12 23.38 -8.39
C GLY A 398 -21.92 24.57 -9.32
N HIS A 399 -21.36 24.37 -10.53
CA HIS A 399 -21.59 25.30 -11.63
C HIS A 399 -21.85 24.58 -12.94
N SER A 400 -23.04 24.86 -13.46
CA SER A 400 -23.55 24.56 -14.79
C SER A 400 -22.67 25.18 -15.89
N LEU A 401 -22.18 24.35 -16.80
CA LEU A 401 -22.41 24.42 -18.26
C LEU A 401 -21.89 23.16 -18.94
#